data_AF-A0A430GXX3-F1
#
_entry.id   AF-A0A430GXX3-F1
#
_cell.length_a   1.000
_cell.length_b   1.000
_cell.length_c   1.000
_cell.angle_alpha   90.00
_cell.angle_beta   90.00
_cell.angle_gamma   90.00
#
_symmetry.space_group_name_H-M   'P 1'
#
loop_
_entity.id
_entity.type
_entity.pdbx_description
1 polymer ?
#
loop_
_entity_poly.entity_id
_entity_poly.type
_entity_poly.pdbx_seq_one_letter_code
_entity_poly.pdbx_strand_id
1 'polypeptide(L)'
;MSIKALRSTFGPNCHWCGLPMDFDEPAGRPESATIEHLVDSTFGGIRSSKHRRLAHAACNHARNEFRMQAERQFEQWVAERQVSGKALTEK
;
A
#
# COMPACT_ATOMS: atom_id res chain seq x y z
N MET A 1 8.40 3.68 13.97
CA MET A 1 9.80 3.26 13.70
C MET A 1 10.36 4.20 12.65
N SER A 2 11.60 4.65 12.79
CA SER A 2 12.27 5.52 11.81
C SER A 2 12.77 4.72 10.61
N ILE A 3 13.07 5.42 9.50
CA ILE A 3 13.72 4.83 8.31
C ILE A 3 15.03 4.15 8.69
N LYS A 4 15.84 4.77 9.55
CA LYS A 4 17.11 4.19 10.05
C LYS A 4 16.90 2.84 10.74
N ALA A 5 15.92 2.74 11.65
CA ALA A 5 15.63 1.48 12.36
C ALA A 5 15.15 0.38 11.42
N LEU A 6 14.30 0.73 10.45
CA LEU A 6 13.83 -0.21 9.43
C LEU A 6 14.96 -0.68 8.51
N ARG A 7 15.85 0.21 8.08
CA ARG A 7 17.03 -0.12 7.26
C ARG A 7 17.94 -1.11 7.97
N SER A 8 18.20 -0.92 9.26
CA SER A 8 19.00 -1.85 10.05
C SER A 8 18.37 -3.25 10.18
N THR A 9 17.04 -3.35 10.05
CA THR A 9 16.31 -4.63 10.21
C THR A 9 16.11 -5.35 8.88
N PHE A 10 15.78 -4.61 7.81
CA PHE A 10 15.33 -5.16 6.54
C PHE A 10 16.30 -4.91 5.38
N GLY A 11 17.37 -4.16 5.62
CA GLY A 11 18.36 -3.81 4.61
C GLY A 11 17.99 -2.59 3.76
N PRO A 12 18.80 -2.29 2.74
CA PRO A 12 18.69 -1.08 1.94
C PRO A 12 17.80 -1.23 0.71
N ASN A 13 17.25 -2.41 0.45
CA ASN A 13 16.49 -2.69 -0.77
C ASN A 13 15.01 -2.42 -0.57
N CYS A 14 14.37 -1.89 -1.61
CA CYS A 14 12.95 -1.64 -1.65
C CYS A 14 12.19 -2.96 -1.54
N HIS A 15 11.17 -2.98 -0.68
CA HIS A 15 10.36 -4.16 -0.46
C HIS A 15 9.60 -4.62 -1.71
N TRP A 16 9.23 -3.69 -2.59
CA TRP A 16 8.40 -3.99 -3.76
C TRP A 16 9.21 -4.45 -4.97
N CYS A 17 10.25 -3.70 -5.35
CA CYS A 17 11.02 -4.01 -6.56
C CYS A 17 12.35 -4.72 -6.29
N GLY A 18 12.79 -4.78 -5.02
CA GLY A 18 14.06 -5.42 -4.65
C GLY A 18 15.32 -4.61 -4.96
N LEU A 19 15.21 -3.44 -5.59
CA LEU A 19 16.34 -2.57 -5.93
C LEU A 19 16.79 -1.70 -4.74
N PRO A 20 18.06 -1.25 -4.68
CA PRO A 20 18.53 -0.35 -3.63
C PRO A 20 17.75 0.97 -3.60
N MET A 21 17.45 1.47 -2.40
CA MET A 21 16.90 2.82 -2.20
C MET A 21 18.01 3.83 -1.94
N ASP A 22 17.76 5.08 -2.30
CA ASP A 22 18.57 6.21 -1.90
C ASP A 22 18.09 6.75 -0.54
N PHE A 23 18.97 6.72 0.46
CA PHE A 23 18.67 7.19 1.82
C PHE A 23 19.12 8.63 2.05
N ASP A 24 19.93 9.17 1.14
CA ASP A 24 20.43 10.54 1.17
C ASP A 24 19.57 11.44 0.26
N GLU A 25 18.80 10.85 -0.67
CA GLU A 25 17.86 11.58 -1.51
C GLU A 25 16.75 12.26 -0.67
N PRO A 26 16.41 13.53 -0.97
CA PRO A 26 15.32 14.23 -0.30
C PRO A 26 14.00 13.44 -0.34
N ALA A 27 13.27 13.45 0.78
CA ALA A 27 11.98 12.79 0.90
C ALA A 27 11.01 13.25 -0.20
N GLY A 28 10.32 12.28 -0.82
CA GLY A 28 9.34 12.54 -1.88
C GLY A 28 9.91 12.48 -3.29
N ARG A 29 11.23 12.31 -3.44
CA ARG A 29 11.83 11.95 -4.74
C ARG A 29 11.67 10.46 -5.04
N PRO A 30 11.63 10.06 -6.33
CA PRO A 30 11.32 8.69 -6.73
C PRO A 30 12.14 7.61 -6.02
N GLU A 31 13.46 7.80 -5.90
CA GLU A 31 14.39 6.82 -5.35
C GLU A 31 14.54 6.91 -3.82
N SER A 32 13.95 7.94 -3.20
CA SER A 32 14.00 8.13 -1.75
C SER A 32 13.31 7.00 -0.99
N ALA A 33 13.91 6.58 0.12
CA ALA A 33 13.32 5.59 1.02
C ALA A 33 12.10 6.16 1.77
N THR A 34 10.97 5.45 1.69
CA THR A 34 9.73 5.75 2.44
C THR A 34 9.30 4.56 3.29
N ILE A 35 8.48 4.83 4.31
CA ILE A 35 7.91 3.78 5.15
C ILE A 35 6.61 3.28 4.51
N GLU A 36 6.58 1.99 4.20
CA GLU A 36 5.39 1.31 3.72
C GLU A 36 4.66 0.55 4.83
N HIS A 37 3.33 0.57 4.78
CA HIS A 37 2.44 -0.15 5.68
C HIS A 37 1.76 -1.31 4.93
N LEU A 38 2.21 -2.55 5.22
CA LEU A 38 1.72 -3.75 4.52
C LEU A 38 0.26 -4.08 4.82
N VAL A 39 -0.20 -3.77 6.04
CA VAL A 39 -1.57 -3.97 6.48
C VAL A 39 -2.13 -2.63 6.88
N ASP A 40 -3.24 -2.23 6.26
CA ASP A 40 -3.90 -0.99 6.58
C ASP A 40 -4.55 -1.09 7.97
N SER A 41 -4.43 -0.01 8.74
CA SER A 41 -5.01 0.10 10.08
C SER A 41 -6.55 0.15 10.09
N THR A 42 -7.17 0.42 8.94
CA THR A 42 -8.63 0.52 8.76
C THR A 42 -9.38 -0.80 8.97
N PHE A 43 -8.75 -1.96 8.75
CA PHE A 43 -9.38 -3.28 8.96
C PHE A 43 -9.03 -3.93 10.30
N GLY A 44 -8.76 -3.13 11.33
CA GLY A 44 -8.34 -3.65 12.66
C GLY A 44 -6.90 -4.15 12.68
N GLY A 45 -6.13 -3.86 11.63
CA GLY A 45 -4.69 -4.10 11.59
C GLY A 45 -3.99 -3.32 12.69
N ILE A 46 -3.56 -4.00 13.75
CA ILE A 46 -2.74 -3.41 14.81
C ILE A 46 -1.56 -2.69 14.12
N ARG A 47 -1.33 -1.42 14.50
CA ARG A 47 -0.19 -0.58 14.06
C ARG A 47 1.14 -1.15 14.60
N SER A 48 1.45 -2.38 14.22
CA SER A 48 2.61 -3.13 14.66
C SER A 48 3.82 -2.80 13.80
N SER A 49 4.99 -2.79 14.42
CA SER A 49 6.28 -2.75 13.72
C SER A 49 6.45 -3.86 12.70
N LYS A 50 5.80 -5.01 12.91
CA LYS A 50 5.85 -6.17 12.00
C LYS A 50 5.25 -5.86 10.63
N HIS A 51 4.32 -4.90 10.54
CA HIS A 51 3.62 -4.53 9.31
C HIS A 51 4.26 -3.33 8.58
N ARG A 52 5.46 -2.90 8.98
CA ARG A 52 6.20 -1.81 8.31
C ARG A 52 7.37 -2.35 7.50
N ARG A 53 7.58 -1.77 6.32
CA ARG A 53 8.74 -2.02 5.45
C ARG A 53 9.28 -0.70 4.90
N LEU A 54 10.41 -0.77 4.20
CA LEU A 54 10.91 0.33 3.39
C LEU A 54 10.60 0.08 1.92
N ALA A 55 10.24 1.14 1.20
CA ALA A 55 10.06 1.11 -0.24
C ALA A 55 10.44 2.47 -0.84
N HIS A 56 10.82 2.48 -2.12
CA HIS A 56 10.93 3.72 -2.90
C HIS A 56 9.65 4.52 -2.82
N ALA A 57 9.75 5.85 -2.83
CA ALA A 57 8.58 6.72 -2.89
C ALA A 57 7.73 6.43 -4.13
N ALA A 58 8.37 6.21 -5.29
CA ALA A 58 7.66 5.90 -6.53
C ALA A 58 6.93 4.55 -6.46
N CYS A 59 7.59 3.48 -5.99
CA CYS A 59 6.96 2.17 -5.86
C CYS A 59 5.80 2.20 -4.85
N ASN A 60 5.99 2.90 -3.73
CA ASN A 60 4.96 3.02 -2.71
C ASN A 60 3.74 3.80 -3.24
N HIS A 61 3.97 4.90 -3.95
CA HIS A 61 2.91 5.67 -4.59
C HIS A 61 2.14 4.84 -5.61
N ALA A 62 2.83 4.20 -6.56
CA ALA A 62 2.20 3.38 -7.59
C ALA A 62 1.38 2.22 -6.99
N ARG A 63 1.90 1.54 -5.97
CA ARG A 63 1.15 0.48 -5.26
C ARG A 63 -0.13 1.02 -4.64
N ASN A 64 -0.08 2.20 -4.02
CA ASN A 64 -1.25 2.82 -3.42
C ASN A 64 -2.29 3.20 -4.47
N GLU A 65 -1.87 3.73 -5.63
CA GLU A 65 -2.77 4.01 -6.74
C GLU A 65 -3.45 2.75 -7.27
N PHE A 66 -2.70 1.67 -7.50
CA PHE A 66 -3.26 0.38 -7.92
C PHE A 66 -4.27 -0.17 -6.91
N ARG A 67 -3.97 -0.05 -5.61
CA ARG A 67 -4.90 -0.45 -4.55
C ARG A 67 -6.20 0.37 -4.61
N MET A 68 -6.11 1.70 -4.69
CA MET A 68 -7.28 2.57 -4.77
C MET A 68 -8.12 2.29 -6.03
N GLN A 69 -7.48 1.97 -7.16
CA GLN A 69 -8.19 1.58 -8.38
C GLN A 69 -8.94 0.25 -8.18
N ALA A 70 -8.29 -0.76 -7.59
CA ALA A 70 -8.91 -2.04 -7.31
C ALA A 70 -10.10 -1.92 -6.33
N GLU A 71 -9.99 -1.06 -5.31
CA GLU A 71 -11.08 -0.79 -4.38
C GLU A 71 -12.30 -0.17 -5.08
N ARG A 72 -12.08 0.84 -5.93
CA ARG A 72 -13.17 1.45 -6.73
C ARG A 72 -13.84 0.44 -7.65
N GLN A 73 -13.06 -0.43 -8.31
CA GLN A 73 -13.60 -1.49 -9.17
C GLN A 73 -14.45 -2.48 -8.37
N PHE A 74 -14.00 -2.86 -7.18
CA PHE A 74 -14.74 -3.76 -6.31
C PHE A 74 -16.05 -3.14 -5.82
N GLU A 75 -16.03 -1.87 -5.41
CA GLU A 75 -17.24 -1.14 -5.01
C GLU A 75 -18.28 -1.08 -6.14
N GLN A 76 -17.84 -0.80 -7.37
CA GLN A 76 -18.70 -0.80 -8.56
C GLN A 76 -19.33 -2.18 -8.78
N TRP A 77 -18.53 -3.25 -8.72
CA TRP A 77 -19.01 -4.62 -8.86
C TRP A 77 -20.04 -5.00 -7.78
N VAL A 78 -19.83 -4.58 -6.52
CA VAL A 78 -20.80 -4.79 -5.44
C VAL A 78 -22.11 -4.07 -5.74
N ALA A 79 -22.05 -2.82 -6.20
CA ALA A 79 -23.24 -2.04 -6.53
C ALA A 79 -24.06 -2.69 -7.66
N GLU A 80 -23.39 -3.14 -8.72
CA GLU A 80 -24.04 -3.85 -9.83
C GLU A 80 -24.75 -5.13 -9.37
N ARG A 81 -24.14 -5.88 -8.45
CA ARG A 81 -24.75 -7.08 -7.86
C ARG A 81 -25.96 -6.77 -7.01
N GLN A 82 -25.94 -5.69 -6.24
CA GLN A 82 -27.08 -5.29 -5.43
C GLN A 82 -28.27 -4.87 -6.30
N VAL A 83 -28.03 -4.15 -7.40
CA VAL A 83 -29.08 -3.82 -8.37
C VAL A 83 -29.65 -5.08 -9.02
N SER A 84 -28.79 -5.98 -9.48
CA SER A 84 -29.21 -7.24 -10.11
C SER A 84 -30.01 -8.13 -9.15
N GLY A 85 -29.59 -8.21 -7.88
CA GLY A 85 -30.30 -8.96 -6.84
C GLY A 85 -31.68 -8.37 -6.53
N LYS A 86 -31.81 -7.04 -6.43
CA LYS A 86 -33.10 -6.37 -6.21
C LYS A 86 -34.07 -6.60 -7.36
N ALA A 87 -33.59 -6.52 -8.61
CA ALA A 87 -34.40 -6.74 -9.80
C ALA A 87 -34.96 -8.18 -9.91
N LEU A 88 -34.31 -9.17 -9.28
CA LEU A 88 -34.80 -10.55 -9.18
C LEU A 88 -35.86 -10.74 -8.09
N THR A 89 -35.84 -9.93 -7.04
CA THR A 89 -36.80 -9.99 -5.93
C THR A 89 -38.08 -9.18 -6.16
N GLU A 90 -38.09 -8.27 -7.14
CA GLU A 90 -39.24 -7.42 -7.49
C GLU A 90 -40.09 -7.97 -8.66
N LYS A 91 -39.80 -9.19 -9.13
CA LYS A 91 -40.60 -9.97 -10.09
C LYS A 91 -41.33 -11.10 -9.39
#